data_AF-A0A1E3A0Q4-F1
#
_entry.id   AF-A0A1E3A0Q4-F1
#
_cell.length_a   1.000
_cell.length_b   1.000
_cell.length_c   1.000
_cell.angle_alpha   90.00
_cell.angle_beta   90.00
_cell.angle_gamma   90.00
#
_symmetry.space_group_name_H-M   'P 1'
#
loop_
_entity.id
_entity.type
_entity.pdbx_description
1 polymer ?
#
loop_
_entity_poly.entity_id
_entity_poly.type
_entity_poly.pdbx_seq_one_letter_code
_entity_poly.pdbx_strand_id
1 'polypeptide(L)'
;MAKIEYMQSTFCSDLKPRARLVLQCLILHSNKEGTCFPSIKTIAAECGYGVTTVKRALDDLLEAGYIQKAPRFDERKNGGQTSNLYTLCAEMEKPTPSDGGENPPRESEPYRPYEAAFCGDTPTPRNSCAQPLAYTFADGMKAVSRRAKKAASVMWTGGQPILVPP
;
A
#
# COMPACT_ATOMS: atom_id res chain seq x y z
N MET A 1 -29.98 0.87 5.42
CA MET A 1 -29.71 1.46 6.75
C MET A 1 -28.25 1.33 7.18
N ALA A 2 -27.46 0.43 6.56
CA ALA A 2 -26.08 0.16 6.94
C ALA A 2 -25.10 1.35 6.96
N LYS A 3 -25.23 2.36 6.07
CA LYS A 3 -24.19 3.40 5.91
C LYS A 3 -23.98 4.27 7.15
N ILE A 4 -25.05 4.62 7.86
CA ILE A 4 -24.96 5.46 9.07
C ILE A 4 -24.30 4.68 10.20
N GLU A 5 -24.63 3.40 10.35
CA GLU A 5 -24.04 2.50 11.35
C GLU A 5 -22.54 2.31 11.10
N TYR A 6 -22.14 2.06 9.84
CA TYR A 6 -20.73 1.98 9.46
C TYR A 6 -19.98 3.28 9.76
N MET A 7 -20.56 4.44 9.47
CA MET A 7 -19.91 5.72 9.78
C MET A 7 -19.67 5.90 11.27
N GLN A 8 -20.61 5.51 12.13
CA GLN A 8 -20.44 5.62 13.57
C GLN A 8 -19.38 4.63 14.10
N SER A 9 -19.37 3.40 13.56
CA SER A 9 -18.39 2.39 13.96
C SER A 9 -16.96 2.74 13.54
N THR A 10 -16.76 3.44 12.40
CA THR A 10 -15.43 3.89 11.99
C THR A 10 -14.83 4.93 12.93
N PHE A 11 -15.63 5.86 13.47
CA PHE A 11 -15.11 6.88 14.39
C PHE A 11 -14.58 6.28 15.70
N CYS A 12 -15.23 5.22 16.19
CA CYS A 12 -14.86 4.52 17.43
C CYS A 12 -13.84 3.39 17.22
N SER A 13 -13.42 3.11 15.98
CA SER A 13 -12.49 2.01 15.68
C SER A 13 -11.05 2.30 16.10
N ASP A 14 -10.31 1.27 16.53
CA ASP A 14 -8.88 1.33 16.86
C ASP A 14 -7.95 1.36 15.62
N LEU A 15 -8.46 1.88 14.50
CA LEU A 15 -7.69 2.02 13.27
C LEU A 15 -6.74 3.22 13.32
N LYS A 16 -5.60 3.08 12.63
CA LYS A 16 -4.70 4.22 12.36
C LYS A 16 -5.49 5.36 11.69
N PRO A 17 -5.23 6.64 12.02
CA PRO A 17 -5.98 7.78 11.48
C PRO A 17 -6.05 7.81 9.94
N ARG A 18 -4.96 7.40 9.28
CA ARG A 18 -4.88 7.28 7.81
C ARG A 18 -5.85 6.23 7.26
N ALA A 19 -5.89 5.05 7.90
CA ALA A 19 -6.77 3.95 7.53
C ALA A 19 -8.24 4.33 7.77
N ARG A 20 -8.55 5.02 8.87
CA ARG A 20 -9.89 5.50 9.20
C ARG A 20 -10.46 6.44 8.12
N LEU A 21 -9.65 7.38 7.64
CA LEU A 21 -10.05 8.28 6.55
C LEU A 21 -10.32 7.52 5.24
N VAL A 22 -9.46 6.58 4.88
CA VAL A 22 -9.64 5.75 3.68
C VAL A 22 -10.91 4.90 3.79
N LEU A 23 -11.16 4.28 4.95
CA LEU A 23 -12.38 3.52 5.19
C LEU A 23 -13.64 4.40 5.05
N GLN A 24 -13.59 5.63 5.57
CA GLN A 24 -14.68 6.59 5.42
C GLN A 24 -14.94 6.95 3.95
N CYS A 25 -13.89 7.14 3.15
CA CYS A 25 -13.99 7.34 1.71
C CYS A 25 -14.64 6.12 1.01
N LEU A 26 -14.31 4.89 1.42
CA LEU A 26 -14.95 3.68 0.89
C LEU A 26 -16.44 3.60 1.26
N ILE A 27 -16.81 3.92 2.50
CA ILE A 27 -18.21 3.99 2.96
C ILE A 27 -18.99 5.07 2.21
N LEU A 28 -18.37 6.20 1.91
CA LEU A 28 -18.99 7.24 1.08
C LEU A 28 -19.35 6.72 -0.32
N HIS A 29 -18.51 5.87 -0.89
CA HIS A 29 -18.70 5.28 -2.22
C HIS A 29 -19.41 3.91 -2.21
N SER A 30 -19.79 3.40 -1.03
CA SER A 30 -20.45 2.10 -0.93
C SER A 30 -21.90 2.16 -1.40
N ASN A 31 -22.30 1.14 -2.16
CA ASN A 31 -23.69 0.92 -2.54
C ASN A 31 -24.51 0.38 -1.35
N LYS A 32 -25.80 0.14 -1.57
CA LYS A 32 -26.71 -0.44 -0.56
C LYS A 32 -26.23 -1.81 -0.05
N GLU A 33 -25.52 -2.56 -0.89
CA GLU A 33 -24.91 -3.87 -0.60
C GLU A 33 -23.55 -3.78 0.12
N GLY A 34 -23.03 -2.58 0.41
CA GLY A 34 -21.73 -2.42 1.07
C GLY A 34 -20.51 -2.67 0.17
N THR A 35 -20.70 -2.84 -1.14
CA THR A 35 -19.61 -2.99 -2.12
C THR A 35 -19.28 -1.65 -2.80
N CYS A 36 -18.02 -1.44 -3.16
CA CYS A 36 -17.56 -0.30 -3.94
C CYS A 36 -16.39 -0.66 -4.88
N PHE A 37 -16.16 0.15 -5.91
CA PHE A 37 -15.08 -0.06 -6.90
C PHE A 37 -14.30 1.24 -7.23
N PRO A 38 -13.92 2.06 -6.23
CA PRO A 38 -13.07 3.21 -6.47
C PRO A 38 -11.66 2.78 -6.89
N SER A 39 -11.07 3.53 -7.83
CA SER A 39 -9.65 3.36 -8.18
C SER A 39 -8.76 3.87 -7.06
N ILE A 40 -7.56 3.29 -6.91
CA ILE A 40 -6.54 3.77 -5.95
C ILE A 40 -6.24 5.27 -6.18
N LYS A 41 -6.27 5.72 -7.44
CA LYS A 41 -6.07 7.13 -7.79
C LYS A 41 -7.22 8.02 -7.30
N THR A 42 -8.45 7.52 -7.35
CA THR A 42 -9.64 8.22 -6.86
C THR A 42 -9.58 8.38 -5.35
N ILE A 43 -9.29 7.29 -4.62
CA ILE A 43 -9.14 7.32 -3.16
C ILE A 43 -8.03 8.29 -2.75
N ALA A 44 -6.90 8.26 -3.47
CA ALA A 44 -5.77 9.17 -3.24
C ALA A 44 -6.17 10.64 -3.40
N ALA A 45 -6.92 10.97 -4.45
CA ALA A 45 -7.37 12.33 -4.72
C ALA A 45 -8.35 12.84 -3.65
N GLU A 46 -9.29 12.02 -3.22
CA GLU A 46 -10.30 12.41 -2.22
C GLU A 46 -9.72 12.50 -0.82
N CYS A 47 -8.85 11.58 -0.44
CA CYS A 47 -8.21 11.58 0.88
C CYS A 47 -7.00 12.54 0.96
N GLY A 48 -6.54 13.08 -0.17
CA GLY A 48 -5.33 13.92 -0.22
C GLY A 48 -4.03 13.14 0.07
N TYR A 49 -4.02 11.83 -0.20
CA TYR A 49 -2.87 10.95 0.08
C TYR A 49 -2.10 10.55 -1.18
N GLY A 50 -0.82 10.24 -1.01
CA GLY A 50 -0.05 9.58 -2.04
C GLY A 50 -0.53 8.14 -2.29
N VAL A 51 -0.37 7.65 -3.51
CA VAL A 51 -0.77 6.28 -3.93
C VAL A 51 -0.17 5.20 -3.01
N THR A 52 1.08 5.35 -2.60
CA THR A 52 1.76 4.42 -1.69
C THR A 52 1.16 4.43 -0.29
N THR A 53 0.76 5.60 0.20
CA THR A 53 0.07 5.75 1.49
C THR A 53 -1.30 5.10 1.45
N VAL A 54 -2.04 5.26 0.35
CA VAL A 54 -3.34 4.58 0.18
C VAL A 54 -3.19 3.07 0.19
N LYS A 55 -2.20 2.52 -0.52
CA LYS A 55 -1.92 1.08 -0.50
C LYS A 55 -1.69 0.56 0.92
N ARG A 56 -0.80 1.23 1.67
CA ARG A 56 -0.54 0.89 3.08
C ARG A 56 -1.78 0.98 3.96
N ALA A 57 -2.61 2.01 3.76
CA ALA A 57 -3.85 2.16 4.50
C ALA A 57 -4.86 1.06 4.16
N LEU A 58 -4.92 0.61 2.90
CA LEU A 58 -5.75 -0.54 2.50
C LEU A 58 -5.23 -1.84 3.10
N ASP A 59 -3.92 -2.03 3.15
CA ASP A 59 -3.30 -3.19 3.80
C ASP A 59 -3.61 -3.20 5.31
N ASP A 60 -3.49 -2.06 5.99
CA ASP A 60 -3.89 -1.90 7.40
C ASP A 60 -5.38 -2.25 7.62
N LEU A 61 -6.26 -1.91 6.67
CA LEU A 61 -7.69 -2.21 6.75
C LEU A 61 -8.00 -3.70 6.49
N LEU A 62 -7.22 -4.35 5.62
CA LEU A 62 -7.31 -5.79 5.37
C LEU A 62 -6.85 -6.58 6.60
N GLU A 63 -5.72 -6.19 7.19
CA GLU A 63 -5.19 -6.80 8.43
C GLU A 63 -6.18 -6.67 9.59
N ALA A 64 -6.82 -5.51 9.70
CA ALA A 64 -7.80 -5.25 10.74
C ALA A 64 -9.20 -5.85 10.44
N GLY A 65 -9.40 -6.45 9.26
CA GLY A 65 -10.64 -7.15 8.90
C GLY A 65 -11.83 -6.26 8.55
N TYR A 66 -11.62 -4.96 8.29
CA TYR A 66 -12.71 -4.03 7.95
C TYR A 66 -13.13 -4.09 6.48
N ILE A 67 -12.23 -4.55 5.61
CA ILE A 67 -12.48 -4.64 4.17
C ILE A 67 -12.04 -5.99 3.63
N GLN A 68 -12.68 -6.41 2.54
CA GLN A 68 -12.17 -7.46 1.66
C GLN A 68 -11.92 -6.88 0.27
N LYS A 69 -10.84 -7.32 -0.37
CA LYS A 69 -10.42 -6.86 -1.70
C LYS A 69 -10.49 -8.03 -2.69
N ALA A 70 -11.29 -7.88 -3.74
CA ALA A 70 -11.33 -8.81 -4.87
C ALA A 70 -10.74 -8.14 -6.12
N PRO A 71 -9.72 -8.74 -6.77
CA PRO A 71 -9.22 -8.24 -8.05
C PRO A 71 -10.28 -8.42 -9.13
N ARG A 72 -10.37 -7.43 -10.03
CA ARG A 72 -11.23 -7.51 -11.22
C ARG A 72 -10.35 -7.54 -12.47
N PHE A 73 -10.70 -8.42 -13.39
CA PHE A 73 -10.06 -8.52 -14.70
C PHE A 73 -11.10 -8.23 -15.77
N ASP A 74 -10.74 -7.40 -16.73
CA ASP A 74 -11.62 -7.06 -17.85
C ASP A 74 -11.19 -7.87 -19.07
N GLU A 75 -12.05 -8.81 -19.47
CA GLU A 75 -11.77 -9.74 -20.57
C GLU A 75 -11.77 -9.04 -21.93
N ARG A 76 -12.38 -7.86 -22.05
CA ARG A 76 -12.60 -7.17 -23.33
C ARG A 76 -11.35 -6.45 -23.87
N LYS A 77 -10.37 -6.16 -23.01
CA LYS A 77 -9.11 -5.46 -23.38
C LYS A 77 -7.89 -6.23 -22.87
N ASN A 78 -7.55 -7.34 -23.53
CA ASN A 78 -6.33 -8.11 -23.28
C ASN A 78 -6.10 -8.48 -21.79
N GLY A 79 -7.17 -8.73 -21.02
CA GLY A 79 -7.07 -9.18 -19.63
C GLY A 79 -6.45 -8.15 -18.66
N GLY A 80 -6.50 -6.86 -18.98
CA GLY A 80 -6.00 -5.82 -18.09
C GLY A 80 -6.71 -5.84 -16.73
N GLN A 81 -5.95 -5.68 -15.65
CA GLN A 81 -6.53 -5.53 -14.31
C GLN A 81 -7.30 -4.21 -14.24
N THR A 82 -8.58 -4.28 -13.88
CA THR A 82 -9.41 -3.11 -13.58
C THR A 82 -9.32 -2.75 -12.10
N SER A 83 -9.97 -1.65 -11.69
CA SER A 83 -10.03 -1.29 -10.28
C SER A 83 -10.61 -2.44 -9.45
N ASN A 84 -9.99 -2.71 -8.30
CA ASN A 84 -10.45 -3.78 -7.42
C ASN A 84 -11.86 -3.49 -6.88
N LEU A 85 -12.59 -4.55 -6.56
CA LEU A 85 -13.81 -4.47 -5.78
C LEU A 85 -13.43 -4.51 -4.29
N TYR A 86 -14.00 -3.59 -3.52
CA TYR A 86 -13.89 -3.59 -2.07
C TYR A 86 -15.25 -3.85 -1.45
N THR A 87 -15.29 -4.78 -0.51
CA THR A 87 -16.49 -5.12 0.28
C THR A 87 -16.23 -4.70 1.72
N LEU A 88 -17.17 -3.97 2.32
CA LEU A 88 -17.12 -3.58 3.72
C LEU A 88 -17.60 -4.74 4.60
N CYS A 89 -16.83 -5.06 5.65
CA CYS A 89 -17.18 -6.08 6.64
C CYS A 89 -17.55 -5.39 7.96
N ALA A 90 -18.81 -5.52 8.39
CA ALA A 90 -19.29 -4.99 9.68
C ALA A 90 -18.92 -5.88 10.86
N GLU A 91 -18.86 -7.19 10.63
CA GLU A 91 -18.60 -8.16 11.68
C GLU A 91 -17.13 -8.55 11.64
N MET A 92 -16.43 -8.25 12.74
CA MET A 92 -15.12 -8.82 13.05
C MET A 92 -15.27 -10.32 13.28
N GLU A 93 -15.47 -11.08 12.23
CA GLU A 93 -15.06 -12.48 12.23
C GLU A 93 -13.57 -12.49 11.96
N LYS A 94 -12.78 -12.51 13.05
CA LYS A 94 -11.36 -12.83 12.97
C LYS A 94 -11.24 -14.10 12.11
N PRO A 95 -10.39 -14.12 11.08
CA PRO A 95 -10.20 -15.33 10.30
C PRO A 95 -9.79 -16.43 11.28
N THR A 96 -10.65 -17.44 11.42
CA THR A 96 -10.23 -18.73 11.94
C THR A 96 -9.13 -19.20 11.00
N PRO A 97 -7.93 -19.54 11.50
CA PRO A 97 -6.96 -20.22 10.67
C PRO A 97 -7.64 -21.52 10.22
N SER A 98 -7.88 -21.62 8.92
CA SER A 98 -8.31 -22.87 8.29
C SER A 98 -7.12 -23.84 8.35
N ASP A 99 -6.94 -24.48 9.50
CA ASP A 99 -6.24 -25.75 9.62
C ASP A 99 -6.98 -26.80 8.77
N GLY A 100 -6.26 -27.47 7.86
CA GLY A 100 -6.80 -28.63 7.16
C GLY A 100 -6.34 -28.82 5.71
N GLY A 101 -5.06 -29.09 5.52
CA GLY A 101 -4.51 -29.65 4.28
C GLY A 101 -3.27 -30.47 4.62
N GLU A 102 -3.50 -31.73 4.95
CA GLU A 102 -2.52 -32.72 5.39
C GLU A 102 -1.25 -32.75 4.53
N ASN A 103 -0.09 -32.73 5.21
CA ASN A 103 1.15 -33.24 4.65
C ASN A 103 1.04 -34.78 4.57
N PRO A 104 1.26 -35.42 3.41
CA PRO A 104 1.79 -36.77 3.43
C PRO A 104 3.32 -36.70 3.64
N PRO A 105 3.90 -37.43 4.61
CA PRO A 105 5.33 -37.68 4.64
C PRO A 105 5.67 -38.53 3.42
N ARG A 106 6.48 -38.04 2.48
CA ARG A 106 7.05 -38.91 1.43
C ARG A 106 8.56 -38.95 1.53
N GLU A 107 8.97 -40.15 1.89
CA GLU A 107 10.31 -40.67 2.07
C GLU A 107 11.31 -40.31 0.95
N SER A 108 12.55 -40.18 1.40
CA SER A 108 13.82 -40.16 0.69
C SER A 108 13.87 -40.85 -0.69
N GLU A 109 14.32 -40.11 -1.70
CA GLU A 109 15.03 -40.65 -2.86
C GLU A 109 16.33 -39.84 -3.05
N PRO A 110 17.50 -40.50 -3.07
CA PRO A 110 18.80 -39.85 -2.93
C PRO A 110 19.22 -39.09 -4.19
N TYR A 111 19.68 -37.86 -3.98
CA TYR A 111 20.44 -37.06 -4.94
C TYR A 111 21.58 -37.90 -5.55
N ARG A 112 21.46 -38.27 -6.83
CA ARG A 112 22.58 -38.80 -7.60
C ARG A 112 23.45 -37.64 -8.10
N PRO A 113 24.72 -37.56 -7.69
CA PRO A 113 25.67 -36.61 -8.24
C PRO A 113 25.98 -37.01 -9.69
N TYR A 114 25.77 -36.12 -10.65
CA TYR A 114 26.37 -36.27 -11.98
C TYR A 114 27.82 -35.80 -11.92
N GLU A 115 28.65 -36.57 -12.60
CA GLU A 115 30.05 -36.77 -12.26
C GLU A 115 30.97 -35.57 -12.50
N ALA A 116 32.02 -35.57 -11.68
CA ALA A 116 33.16 -34.71 -11.77
C ALA A 116 33.98 -34.96 -13.04
N ALA A 117 34.41 -33.86 -13.68
CA ALA A 117 35.62 -33.84 -14.48
C ALA A 117 36.53 -32.73 -13.92
N PHE A 118 37.55 -33.18 -13.15
CA PHE A 118 38.96 -32.79 -13.16
C PHE A 118 39.33 -31.39 -13.71
N CYS A 119 40.32 -30.65 -13.22
CA CYS A 119 41.27 -30.69 -12.11
C CYS A 119 41.99 -29.33 -12.17
N GLY A 120 42.53 -28.81 -11.07
CA GLY A 120 43.41 -27.65 -11.14
C GLY A 120 43.70 -27.03 -9.79
N ASP A 121 44.59 -27.69 -9.05
CA ASP A 121 45.25 -27.20 -7.84
C ASP A 121 45.82 -25.78 -7.99
N THR A 122 45.72 -24.97 -6.92
CA THR A 122 46.91 -24.41 -6.24
C THR A 122 46.53 -23.84 -4.87
N PRO A 123 47.37 -24.00 -3.82
CA PRO A 123 47.05 -23.59 -2.46
C PRO A 123 47.75 -22.30 -2.01
N THR A 124 47.01 -21.48 -1.24
CA THR A 124 47.45 -20.61 -0.11
C THR A 124 48.41 -19.42 -0.38
N PRO A 125 48.62 -18.46 0.56
CA PRO A 125 48.01 -18.29 1.89
C PRO A 125 47.47 -16.87 2.23
N ARG A 126 46.59 -16.83 3.24
CA ARG A 126 46.59 -15.95 4.43
C ARG A 126 47.29 -14.59 4.30
N ASN A 127 46.51 -13.51 4.46
CA ASN A 127 46.84 -12.29 5.22
C ASN A 127 45.51 -11.53 5.43
N SER A 128 44.95 -11.48 6.63
CA SER A 128 45.31 -10.55 7.72
C SER A 128 45.17 -9.08 7.32
N CYS A 129 44.58 -8.30 8.24
CA CYS A 129 44.59 -6.84 8.27
C CYS A 129 43.59 -6.19 7.30
N ALA A 130 42.36 -5.94 7.75
CA ALA A 130 41.99 -4.61 8.23
C ALA A 130 42.36 -3.51 7.23
N GLN A 131 41.42 -3.12 6.36
CA GLN A 131 41.48 -1.81 5.70
C GLN A 131 40.08 -1.19 5.58
N PRO A 132 40.03 0.16 5.60
CA PRO A 132 38.97 0.92 6.22
C PRO A 132 37.84 1.24 5.24
N LEU A 133 36.68 1.55 5.83
CA LEU A 133 35.63 2.34 5.20
C LEU A 133 36.21 3.67 4.70
N ALA A 134 36.59 3.72 3.43
CA ALA A 134 36.83 4.95 2.70
C ALA A 134 35.81 5.01 1.54
N TYR A 135 34.58 5.41 1.86
CA TYR A 135 33.59 5.77 0.86
C TYR A 135 33.97 7.16 0.31
N THR A 136 34.68 7.17 -0.81
CA THR A 136 35.01 8.40 -1.55
C THR A 136 33.75 8.86 -2.30
N PHE A 137 33.12 9.94 -1.81
CA PHE A 137 32.05 10.65 -2.50
C PHE A 137 32.65 11.45 -3.66
N ALA A 138 32.70 10.84 -4.84
CA ALA A 138 33.12 11.50 -6.08
C ALA A 138 32.08 11.24 -7.17
N ASP A 139 30.84 11.68 -6.94
CA ASP A 139 29.91 11.93 -8.03
C ASP A 139 28.99 13.09 -7.67
N GLY A 140 29.03 14.11 -8.52
CA GLY A 140 28.45 15.42 -8.27
C GLY A 140 26.95 15.37 -7.99
N MET A 141 26.53 16.13 -6.98
CA MET A 141 25.13 16.52 -6.80
C MET A 141 24.67 17.32 -8.03
N LYS A 142 24.09 16.64 -9.03
CA LYS A 142 23.33 17.33 -10.06
C LYS A 142 22.09 17.96 -9.40
N ALA A 143 22.11 19.28 -9.29
CA ALA A 143 20.97 20.08 -8.89
C ALA A 143 19.79 19.77 -9.83
N VAL A 144 18.77 19.08 -9.31
CA VAL A 144 17.48 18.97 -10.00
C VAL A 144 16.82 20.34 -9.90
N SER A 145 17.00 21.17 -10.93
CA SER A 145 16.24 22.40 -11.11
C SER A 145 14.78 22.04 -11.27
N ARG A 146 14.00 22.08 -10.19
CA ARG A 146 12.55 22.07 -10.30
C ARG A 146 12.17 23.37 -11.01
N ARG A 147 11.66 23.26 -12.24
CA ARG A 147 11.00 24.36 -12.92
C ARG A 147 9.77 24.73 -12.10
N ALA A 148 9.92 25.72 -11.23
CA ALA A 148 8.82 26.38 -10.55
C ALA A 148 7.92 26.99 -11.65
N LYS A 149 6.74 26.40 -11.85
CA LYS A 149 5.68 27.08 -12.60
C LYS A 149 5.28 28.26 -11.72
N LYS A 150 5.52 29.49 -12.20
CA LYS A 150 5.02 30.72 -11.60
C LYS A 150 3.50 30.57 -11.43
N ALA A 151 3.05 30.38 -10.20
CA ALA A 151 1.67 30.71 -9.85
C ALA A 151 1.58 32.24 -9.95
N ALA A 152 0.65 32.72 -10.77
CA ALA A 152 0.33 34.13 -10.84
C ALA A 152 -0.09 34.59 -9.43
N SER A 153 0.61 35.61 -8.92
CA SER A 153 0.23 36.35 -7.73
C SER A 153 -1.10 37.03 -7.99
N VAL A 154 -2.20 36.39 -7.59
CA VAL A 154 -3.47 37.11 -7.37
C VAL A 154 -3.27 37.92 -6.11
N MET A 155 -2.95 39.20 -6.31
CA MET A 155 -2.93 40.21 -5.27
C MET A 155 -4.30 40.24 -4.57
N TRP A 156 -4.32 39.97 -3.27
CA TRP A 156 -5.49 40.23 -2.44
C TRP A 156 -5.51 41.73 -2.15
N THR A 157 -6.35 42.48 -2.86
CA THR A 157 -6.64 43.88 -2.54
C THR A 157 -7.61 43.88 -1.36
N GLY A 158 -7.13 44.31 -0.20
CA GLY A 158 -7.87 44.27 1.06
C GLY A 158 -9.30 44.81 0.97
N GLY A 159 -10.26 43.96 1.33
CA GLY A 159 -11.64 44.34 1.65
C GLY A 159 -11.74 44.69 3.13
N GLN A 160 -12.32 45.86 3.42
CA GLN A 160 -12.44 46.47 4.75
C GLN A 160 -13.26 45.62 5.75
N PRO A 161 -12.98 45.70 7.06
CA PRO A 161 -13.86 45.14 8.08
C PRO A 161 -15.15 45.96 8.17
N ILE A 162 -16.29 45.33 7.92
CA ILE A 162 -17.61 45.93 8.18
C ILE A 162 -17.82 45.90 9.69
N LEU A 163 -17.55 47.04 10.33
CA LEU A 163 -17.93 47.36 11.69
C LEU A 163 -19.46 47.49 11.74
N VAL A 164 -20.15 46.60 12.45
CA VAL A 164 -21.58 46.73 12.76
C VAL A 164 -21.71 47.28 14.19
N PRO A 165 -22.12 48.54 14.38
CA PRO A 165 -22.51 49.06 15.70
C PRO A 165 -23.95 48.65 16.06
N PRO A 166 -24.34 48.75 17.35
CA PRO A 166 -25.42 47.99 17.97
C PRO A 166 -26.85 48.39 17.55
#